data_AF-A0A316V6V8-F1
#
_entry.id   AF-A0A316V6V8-F1
#
_cell.length_a   1.000
_cell.length_b   1.000
_cell.length_c   1.000
_cell.angle_alpha   90.00
_cell.angle_beta   90.00
_cell.angle_gamma   90.00
#
_symmetry.space_group_name_H-M   'P 1'
#
loop_
_entity.id
_entity.type
_entity.pdbx_description
1 polymer ?
#
loop_
_entity_poly.entity_id
_entity_poly.type
_entity_poly.pdbx_seq_one_letter_code
_entity_poly.pdbx_strand_id
1 'polypeptide(L)'
;MRINESTVLVGEKVVLIPYRKEHVLTYHEWMKDEQIQQQTASEPLSLEEEYDMQRTWHTDDDKLTFIVLARQKDRIGISDNDINNVLTTSSMAGDVNLFVSERHIETEGEAPLDAELEVMIAEPEHRRKGLGKEALKLLMHYACNTQTPTQSTAKYPLPLPKDAFVAKVGLSNAPSRTLFEGLNFKEVGRSEIWKEAELR
;
A
#
# COMPACT_ATOMS: atom_id res chain seq x y z
N MET A 1 11.83 0.73 -3.16
CA MET A 1 11.52 0.19 -1.82
C MET A 1 12.76 0.08 -0.93
N ARG A 2 13.83 0.87 -1.13
CA ARG A 2 15.05 0.72 -0.31
C ARG A 2 14.80 1.01 1.18
N ILE A 3 13.94 1.98 1.46
CA ILE A 3 13.61 2.41 2.82
C ILE A 3 12.96 1.29 3.64
N ASN A 4 12.06 0.52 3.03
CA ASN A 4 11.31 -0.53 3.73
C ASN A 4 11.83 -1.95 3.43
N GLU A 5 12.96 -2.12 2.76
CA GLU A 5 13.42 -3.42 2.25
C GLU A 5 13.62 -4.50 3.32
N SER A 6 13.84 -4.10 4.58
CA SER A 6 14.03 -5.00 5.73
C SER A 6 13.01 -4.79 6.85
N THR A 7 11.92 -4.07 6.55
CA THR A 7 10.94 -3.67 7.56
C THR A 7 9.73 -4.61 7.53
N VAL A 8 9.36 -5.12 8.71
CA VAL A 8 8.10 -5.86 8.91
C VAL A 8 7.23 -5.07 9.87
N LEU A 9 5.98 -4.79 9.50
CA LEU A 9 5.02 -4.09 10.34
C LEU A 9 3.95 -5.08 10.81
N VAL A 10 3.85 -5.25 12.13
CA VAL A 10 2.91 -6.20 12.73
C VAL A 10 1.70 -5.45 13.27
N GLY A 11 0.54 -5.73 12.69
CA GLY A 11 -0.75 -5.31 13.22
C GLY A 11 -1.46 -6.42 13.98
N GLU A 12 -2.66 -6.12 14.42
CA GLU A 12 -3.58 -7.04 15.03
C GLU A 12 -4.08 -8.09 14.02
N LYS A 13 -4.55 -7.70 12.82
CA LYS A 13 -5.12 -8.63 11.82
C LYS A 13 -4.22 -8.86 10.62
N VAL A 14 -3.25 -7.98 10.40
CA VAL A 14 -2.34 -8.06 9.25
C VAL A 14 -0.88 -8.00 9.68
N VAL A 15 -0.01 -8.57 8.84
CA VAL A 15 1.42 -8.27 8.85
C VAL A 15 1.79 -7.72 7.49
N LEU A 16 2.53 -6.61 7.46
CA LEU A 16 3.07 -6.03 6.24
C LEU A 16 4.53 -6.45 6.10
N ILE A 17 4.85 -7.09 4.99
CA ILE A 17 6.22 -7.50 4.66
C ILE A 17 6.68 -6.83 3.36
N PRO A 18 7.98 -6.61 3.15
CA PRO A 18 8.46 -5.97 1.92
C PRO A 18 8.08 -6.82 0.70
N TYR A 19 7.70 -6.18 -0.40
CA TYR A 19 7.48 -6.90 -1.65
C TYR A 19 8.79 -7.40 -2.24
N ARG A 20 8.83 -8.69 -2.60
CA ARG A 20 10.02 -9.42 -3.02
C ARG A 20 9.68 -10.36 -4.17
N LYS A 21 10.72 -10.87 -4.83
CA LYS A 21 10.64 -11.73 -6.01
C LYS A 21 9.75 -12.95 -5.79
N GLU A 22 9.79 -13.57 -4.62
CA GLU A 22 8.99 -14.74 -4.26
C GLU A 22 7.48 -14.49 -4.25
N HIS A 23 7.03 -13.23 -4.12
CA HIS A 23 5.62 -12.86 -4.11
C HIS A 23 5.05 -12.64 -5.53
N VAL A 24 5.91 -12.49 -6.54
CA VAL A 24 5.53 -12.12 -7.92
C VAL A 24 4.54 -13.12 -8.53
N LEU A 25 4.74 -14.43 -8.31
CA LEU A 25 3.85 -15.45 -8.86
C LEU A 25 2.42 -15.29 -8.34
N THR A 26 2.25 -15.15 -7.03
CA THR A 26 0.92 -14.94 -6.42
C THR A 26 0.30 -13.62 -6.86
N TYR A 27 1.10 -12.55 -6.90
CA TYR A 27 0.64 -11.24 -7.36
C TYR A 27 0.17 -11.29 -8.82
N HIS A 28 0.92 -11.97 -9.70
CA HIS A 28 0.56 -12.16 -11.09
C HIS A 28 -0.75 -12.94 -11.25
N GLU A 29 -1.00 -13.97 -10.42
CA GLU A 29 -2.30 -14.67 -10.44
C GLU A 29 -3.45 -13.74 -10.04
N TRP A 30 -3.28 -12.86 -9.05
CA TRP A 30 -4.28 -11.85 -8.70
C TRP A 30 -4.53 -10.88 -9.85
N MET A 31 -3.47 -10.45 -10.53
CA MET A 31 -3.55 -9.54 -11.68
C MET A 31 -4.17 -10.17 -12.93
N LYS A 32 -4.59 -11.43 -12.93
CA LYS A 32 -5.42 -12.02 -14.02
C LYS A 32 -6.91 -11.75 -13.85
N ASP A 33 -7.36 -11.31 -12.68
CA ASP A 33 -8.76 -10.99 -12.41
C ASP A 33 -9.09 -9.58 -12.95
N GLU A 34 -9.98 -9.51 -13.94
CA GLU A 34 -10.43 -8.27 -14.57
C GLU A 34 -11.06 -7.29 -13.57
N GLN A 35 -11.74 -7.79 -12.53
CA GLN A 35 -12.31 -6.94 -11.49
C GLN A 35 -11.19 -6.27 -10.68
N ILE A 36 -10.13 -7.01 -10.37
CA ILE A 36 -8.97 -6.48 -9.67
C ILE A 36 -8.31 -5.40 -10.53
N GLN A 37 -7.95 -5.72 -11.78
CA GLN A 37 -7.35 -4.78 -12.73
C GLN A 37 -8.15 -3.48 -12.84
N GLN A 38 -9.48 -3.59 -12.98
CA GLN A 38 -10.34 -2.41 -13.07
C GLN A 38 -10.33 -1.59 -11.76
N GLN A 39 -10.32 -2.25 -10.60
CA GLN A 39 -10.37 -1.57 -9.29
C GLN A 39 -9.04 -0.92 -8.92
N THR A 40 -7.92 -1.45 -9.41
CA THR A 40 -6.57 -0.91 -9.22
C THR A 40 -6.09 -0.06 -10.39
N ALA A 41 -6.93 0.14 -11.42
CA ALA A 41 -6.59 0.82 -12.67
C ALA A 41 -5.28 0.30 -13.29
N SER A 42 -5.06 -1.02 -13.20
CA SER A 42 -3.85 -1.70 -13.67
C SER A 42 -4.09 -2.38 -15.01
N GLU A 43 -3.09 -2.32 -15.88
CA GLU A 43 -3.07 -3.08 -17.13
C GLU A 43 -2.42 -4.45 -16.91
N PRO A 44 -2.86 -5.52 -17.60
CA PRO A 44 -2.26 -6.84 -17.48
C PRO A 44 -0.82 -6.83 -18.01
N LEU A 45 0.10 -7.40 -17.22
CA LEU A 45 1.49 -7.64 -17.61
C LEU A 45 1.75 -9.12 -17.77
N SER A 46 2.70 -9.48 -18.63
CA SER A 46 3.28 -10.82 -18.64
C SER A 46 4.04 -11.09 -17.34
N LEU A 47 4.21 -12.36 -17.00
CA LEU A 47 4.95 -12.75 -15.79
C LEU A 47 6.40 -12.20 -15.80
N GLU A 48 7.04 -12.13 -16.95
CA GLU A 48 8.39 -11.55 -17.09
C GLU A 48 8.38 -10.05 -16.80
N GLU A 49 7.42 -9.31 -17.34
CA GLU A 49 7.25 -7.88 -17.07
C GLU A 49 6.97 -7.59 -15.59
N GLU A 50 6.21 -8.46 -14.89
CA GLU A 50 6.01 -8.36 -13.43
C GLU A 50 7.32 -8.52 -12.65
N TYR A 51 8.16 -9.48 -13.05
CA TYR A 51 9.49 -9.64 -12.46
C TYR A 51 10.38 -8.43 -12.74
N ASP A 52 10.27 -7.82 -13.91
CA ASP A 52 11.05 -6.65 -14.30
C ASP A 52 10.63 -5.43 -13.49
N MET A 53 9.32 -5.21 -13.36
CA MET A 53 8.73 -4.16 -12.54
C MET A 53 9.07 -4.33 -11.05
N GLN A 54 9.04 -5.56 -10.53
CA GLN A 54 9.45 -5.82 -9.14
C GLN A 54 10.93 -5.42 -8.90
N ARG A 55 11.82 -5.68 -9.87
CA ARG A 55 13.24 -5.32 -9.75
C ARG A 55 13.45 -3.81 -9.74
N THR A 56 12.75 -3.06 -10.60
CA THR A 56 12.85 -1.59 -10.62
C THR A 56 12.29 -1.00 -9.33
N TRP A 57 11.11 -1.43 -8.91
CA TRP A 57 10.47 -0.95 -7.69
C TRP A 57 11.28 -1.23 -6.43
N HIS A 58 12.07 -2.31 -6.41
CA HIS A 58 12.95 -2.59 -5.28
C HIS A 58 13.93 -1.43 -5.02
N THR A 59 14.44 -0.81 -6.09
CA THR A 59 15.43 0.28 -6.00
C THR A 59 14.85 1.68 -5.85
N ASP A 60 13.54 1.86 -5.98
CA ASP A 60 12.89 3.17 -5.90
C ASP A 60 13.02 3.80 -4.50
N ASP A 61 13.28 5.10 -4.45
CA ASP A 61 13.40 5.84 -3.18
C ASP A 61 12.11 6.63 -2.85
N ASP A 62 11.16 6.68 -3.78
CA ASP A 62 9.89 7.40 -3.71
C ASP A 62 8.68 6.49 -3.44
N LYS A 63 8.93 5.18 -3.28
CA LYS A 63 7.89 4.17 -3.12
C LYS A 63 8.11 3.26 -1.93
N LEU A 64 7.04 3.06 -1.17
CA LEU A 64 6.92 1.99 -0.18
C LEU A 64 5.86 1.00 -0.64
N THR A 65 6.24 -0.24 -0.88
CA THR A 65 5.29 -1.31 -1.23
C THR A 65 5.46 -2.46 -0.26
N PHE A 66 4.34 -2.89 0.33
CA PHE A 66 4.28 -4.03 1.22
C PHE A 66 3.24 -5.03 0.75
N ILE A 67 3.56 -6.32 0.90
CA ILE A 67 2.57 -7.38 0.83
C ILE A 67 1.81 -7.44 2.15
N VAL A 68 0.48 -7.51 2.06
CA VAL A 68 -0.43 -7.70 3.18
C VAL A 68 -0.60 -9.19 3.41
N LEU A 69 -0.13 -9.67 4.55
CA LEU A 69 -0.43 -11.00 5.05
C LEU A 69 -1.62 -10.94 6.00
N ALA A 70 -2.62 -11.80 5.82
CA ALA A 70 -3.72 -11.99 6.75
C ALA A 70 -3.30 -12.91 7.90
N ARG A 71 -3.45 -12.45 9.14
CA ARG A 71 -3.14 -13.24 10.34
C ARG A 71 -4.25 -14.24 10.62
N GLN A 72 -3.88 -15.50 10.87
CA GLN A 72 -4.80 -16.54 11.34
C GLN A 72 -4.79 -16.59 12.87
N LYS A 73 -5.65 -15.79 13.52
CA LYS A 73 -5.75 -15.75 14.99
C LYS A 73 -6.38 -17.00 15.62
N ASP A 74 -7.11 -17.78 14.82
CA ASP A 74 -7.96 -18.86 15.33
C ASP A 74 -7.16 -20.13 15.70
N ARG A 75 -5.84 -20.13 15.46
CA ARG A 75 -4.95 -21.24 15.82
C ARG A 75 -4.50 -21.08 17.28
N ILE A 76 -5.26 -21.72 18.17
CA ILE A 76 -4.96 -21.80 19.61
C ILE A 76 -3.49 -22.24 19.81
N GLY A 77 -2.71 -21.41 20.53
CA GLY A 77 -1.34 -21.75 20.97
C GLY A 77 -0.20 -21.04 20.25
N ILE A 78 -0.47 -20.13 19.31
CA ILE A 78 0.59 -19.32 18.69
C ILE A 78 0.91 -18.13 19.60
N SER A 79 2.17 -18.06 20.05
CA SER A 79 2.69 -16.88 20.75
C SER A 79 2.96 -15.76 19.73
N ASP A 80 2.23 -14.65 19.85
CA ASP A 80 2.41 -13.43 19.05
C ASP A 80 3.81 -12.81 19.17
N ASN A 81 4.60 -13.23 20.17
CA ASN A 81 5.96 -12.73 20.38
C ASN A 81 7.01 -13.32 19.44
N ASP A 82 6.70 -14.37 18.67
CA ASP A 82 7.62 -14.95 17.68
C ASP A 82 7.20 -14.58 16.25
N ILE A 83 7.94 -13.64 15.66
CA ILE A 83 7.67 -13.15 14.31
C ILE A 83 7.71 -14.27 13.26
N ASN A 84 8.56 -15.29 13.42
CA ASN A 84 8.64 -16.39 12.45
C ASN A 84 7.37 -17.23 12.45
N ASN A 85 6.76 -17.44 13.63
CA ASN A 85 5.48 -18.13 13.73
C ASN A 85 4.35 -17.29 13.12
N VAL A 86 4.35 -15.97 13.35
CA VAL A 86 3.34 -15.09 12.74
C VAL A 86 3.45 -15.11 11.21
N LEU A 87 4.67 -15.04 10.66
CA LEU A 87 4.88 -15.07 9.20
C LEU A 87 4.50 -16.41 8.57
N THR A 88 4.88 -17.55 9.18
CA THR A 88 4.61 -18.88 8.62
C THR A 88 3.14 -19.31 8.70
N THR A 89 2.36 -18.68 9.57
CA THR A 89 0.92 -18.98 9.74
C THR A 89 0.00 -17.95 9.09
N SER A 90 0.56 -16.87 8.55
CA SER A 90 -0.19 -15.87 7.80
C SER A 90 -0.18 -16.21 6.30
N SER A 91 -1.22 -15.80 5.59
CA SER A 91 -1.35 -16.00 4.14
C SER A 91 -1.33 -14.67 3.41
N MET A 92 -0.74 -14.64 2.21
CA MET A 92 -0.83 -13.46 1.33
C MET A 92 -2.29 -13.15 1.03
N ALA A 93 -2.68 -11.89 1.19
CA ALA A 93 -4.06 -11.43 1.01
C ALA A 93 -4.19 -10.22 0.10
N GLY A 94 -3.09 -9.52 -0.18
CA GLY A 94 -3.03 -8.36 -1.06
C GLY A 94 -1.75 -7.56 -0.84
N ASP A 95 -1.81 -6.26 -1.10
CA ASP A 95 -0.69 -5.32 -0.96
C ASP A 95 -1.17 -3.92 -0.56
N VAL A 96 -0.23 -3.10 -0.09
CA VAL A 96 -0.45 -1.70 0.25
C VAL A 96 0.76 -0.88 -0.17
N ASN A 97 0.51 0.23 -0.88
CA ASN A 97 1.54 1.06 -1.49
C ASN A 97 1.44 2.52 -1.03
N LEU A 98 2.58 3.17 -1.00
CA LEU A 98 2.73 4.62 -0.87
C LEU A 98 3.65 5.11 -2.00
N PHE A 99 3.19 6.10 -2.77
CA PHE A 99 3.98 6.77 -3.80
C PHE A 99 4.16 8.24 -3.44
N VAL A 100 5.39 8.71 -3.33
CA VAL A 100 5.69 10.10 -3.00
C VAL A 100 6.03 10.87 -4.26
N SER A 101 5.37 12.00 -4.48
CA SER A 101 5.59 12.86 -5.65
C SER A 101 5.50 14.33 -5.27
N GLU A 102 6.08 15.20 -6.10
CA GLU A 102 5.94 16.65 -5.95
C GLU A 102 4.55 17.09 -6.40
N ARG A 103 3.84 17.84 -5.57
CA ARG A 103 2.56 18.43 -5.94
C ARG A 103 2.79 19.59 -6.91
N HIS A 104 2.19 19.50 -8.09
CA HIS A 104 2.29 20.54 -9.11
C HIS A 104 1.39 21.74 -8.80
N ILE A 105 1.80 22.55 -7.83
CA ILE A 105 1.18 23.85 -7.53
C ILE A 105 2.18 24.99 -7.77
N GLU A 106 1.70 26.08 -8.37
CA GLU A 106 2.50 27.31 -8.53
C GLU A 106 2.76 27.91 -7.14
N THR A 107 3.95 27.66 -6.59
CA THR A 107 4.39 28.19 -5.29
C THR A 107 5.80 28.74 -5.40
N GLU A 108 6.08 29.82 -4.67
CA GLU A 108 7.46 30.30 -4.49
C GLU A 108 8.13 29.42 -3.42
N GLY A 109 8.88 28.39 -3.83
CA GLY A 109 9.61 27.50 -2.91
C GLY A 109 9.70 26.04 -3.39
N GLU A 110 10.05 25.14 -2.48
CA GLU A 110 9.95 23.70 -2.73
C GLU A 110 8.48 23.28 -2.80
N ALA A 111 8.12 22.52 -3.85
CA ALA A 111 6.77 22.02 -4.02
C ALA A 111 6.40 21.09 -2.85
N PRO A 112 5.19 21.21 -2.25
CA PRO A 112 4.77 20.27 -1.22
C PRO A 112 4.66 18.88 -1.81
N LEU A 113 4.85 17.85 -0.98
CA LEU A 113 4.77 16.46 -1.43
C LEU A 113 3.35 15.92 -1.29
N ASP A 114 2.97 15.08 -2.24
CA ASP A 114 1.83 14.18 -2.15
C ASP A 114 2.32 12.75 -1.93
N ALA A 115 1.67 12.06 -1.00
CA ALA A 115 1.94 10.68 -0.65
C ALA A 115 0.70 9.83 -0.95
N GLU A 116 0.64 9.32 -2.18
CA GLU A 116 -0.50 8.60 -2.72
C GLU A 116 -0.57 7.18 -2.13
N LEU A 117 -1.68 6.88 -1.47
CA LEU A 117 -1.96 5.60 -0.83
C LEU A 117 -2.79 4.71 -1.76
N GLU A 118 -2.31 3.49 -1.96
CA GLU A 118 -3.07 2.45 -2.64
C GLU A 118 -3.15 1.20 -1.75
N VAL A 119 -4.26 0.47 -1.86
CA VAL A 119 -4.44 -0.79 -1.16
C VAL A 119 -5.29 -1.74 -1.97
N MET A 120 -4.87 -3.00 -2.01
CA MET A 120 -5.65 -4.09 -2.58
C MET A 120 -5.77 -5.21 -1.55
N ILE A 121 -6.96 -5.78 -1.41
CA ILE A 121 -7.18 -7.07 -0.76
C ILE A 121 -7.68 -8.02 -1.85
N ALA A 122 -6.72 -8.70 -2.49
CA ALA A 122 -6.95 -9.54 -3.64
C ALA A 122 -7.76 -10.78 -3.28
N GLU A 123 -7.46 -11.45 -2.17
CA GLU A 123 -8.11 -12.69 -1.80
C GLU A 123 -9.55 -12.46 -1.32
N PRO A 124 -10.59 -12.99 -2.02
CA PRO A 124 -11.99 -12.72 -1.69
C PRO A 124 -12.37 -13.10 -0.25
N GLU A 125 -11.81 -14.20 0.26
CA GLU A 125 -12.04 -14.68 1.62
C GLU A 125 -11.52 -13.73 2.71
N HIS A 126 -10.61 -12.81 2.35
CA HIS A 126 -10.00 -11.84 3.26
C HIS A 126 -10.68 -10.45 3.17
N ARG A 127 -11.50 -10.21 2.15
CA ARG A 127 -12.21 -8.94 1.95
C ARG A 127 -13.21 -8.67 3.08
N ARG A 128 -13.49 -7.39 3.34
CA ARG A 128 -14.48 -6.90 4.34
C ARG A 128 -14.23 -7.33 5.79
N LYS A 129 -13.07 -7.90 6.12
CA LYS A 129 -12.65 -8.24 7.50
C LYS A 129 -11.85 -7.13 8.21
N GLY A 130 -11.65 -5.99 7.53
CA GLY A 130 -10.95 -4.81 8.05
C GLY A 130 -9.44 -4.80 7.79
N LEU A 131 -8.91 -5.74 7.01
CA LEU A 131 -7.48 -5.89 6.71
C LEU A 131 -6.93 -4.65 5.97
N GLY A 132 -7.58 -4.21 4.90
CA GLY A 132 -7.13 -3.01 4.15
C GLY A 132 -7.10 -1.74 5.01
N LYS A 133 -8.06 -1.58 5.92
CA LYS A 133 -8.10 -0.44 6.85
C LYS A 133 -6.91 -0.44 7.80
N GLU A 134 -6.54 -1.61 8.30
CA GLU A 134 -5.41 -1.76 9.20
C GLU A 134 -4.07 -1.63 8.46
N ALA A 135 -3.96 -2.21 7.26
CA ALA A 135 -2.78 -2.08 6.40
C ALA A 135 -2.47 -0.59 6.11
N LEU A 136 -3.47 0.18 5.70
CA LEU A 136 -3.32 1.63 5.47
C LEU A 136 -2.88 2.38 6.74
N LYS A 137 -3.45 2.03 7.91
CA LYS A 137 -3.04 2.65 9.19
C LYS A 137 -1.60 2.35 9.57
N LEU A 138 -1.16 1.10 9.38
CA LEU A 138 0.23 0.72 9.64
C LEU A 138 1.18 1.44 8.70
N LEU A 139 0.85 1.51 7.40
CA LEU A 139 1.65 2.22 6.40
C LEU A 139 1.73 3.73 6.70
N MET A 140 0.61 4.39 6.97
CA MET A 140 0.59 5.81 7.36
C MET A 140 1.37 6.05 8.66
N HIS A 141 1.24 5.17 9.65
CA HIS A 141 2.01 5.26 10.89
C HIS A 141 3.51 5.17 10.63
N TYR A 142 3.94 4.19 9.82
CA TYR A 142 5.33 4.05 9.40
C TYR A 142 5.84 5.30 8.65
N ALA A 143 5.05 5.81 7.70
CA ALA A 143 5.39 6.99 6.93
C ALA A 143 5.49 8.27 7.78
N CYS A 144 4.72 8.41 8.87
CA CYS A 144 4.77 9.57 9.76
C CYS A 144 5.73 9.43 10.96
N ASN A 145 6.31 8.25 11.19
CA ASN A 145 7.11 8.01 12.39
C ASN A 145 8.53 8.57 12.24
N THR A 146 8.96 9.43 13.18
CA THR A 146 10.31 10.01 13.22
C THR A 146 11.42 8.99 13.41
N GLN A 147 11.08 7.77 13.87
CA GLN A 147 12.02 6.65 14.01
C GLN A 147 12.17 5.83 12.73
N THR A 148 11.34 6.07 11.71
CA THR A 148 11.44 5.38 10.44
C THR A 148 12.76 5.73 9.77
N PRO A 149 13.52 4.74 9.26
CA PRO A 149 14.78 5.01 8.58
C PRO A 149 14.60 6.01 7.45
N THR A 150 15.43 7.05 7.44
CA THR A 150 15.48 8.06 6.38
C THR A 150 16.75 7.86 5.58
N GLN A 151 16.70 7.93 4.26
CA GLN A 151 17.92 8.03 3.48
C GLN A 151 18.46 9.47 3.53
N SER A 152 19.77 9.62 3.75
CA SER A 152 20.48 10.89 3.94
C SER A 152 20.39 11.88 2.77
N THR A 153 19.86 11.48 1.61
CA THR A 153 19.89 12.24 0.35
C THR A 153 18.56 12.23 -0.41
N ALA A 154 17.46 11.80 0.22
CA ALA A 154 16.23 11.52 -0.52
C ALA A 154 15.43 12.79 -0.84
N LYS A 155 15.16 12.98 -2.13
CA LYS A 155 14.11 13.88 -2.67
C LYS A 155 12.74 13.66 -2.01
N TYR A 156 12.53 12.49 -1.41
CA TYR A 156 11.29 12.06 -0.78
C TYR A 156 11.55 11.66 0.68
N PRO A 157 11.61 12.63 1.62
CA PRO A 157 11.95 12.37 3.00
C PRO A 157 10.79 11.74 3.79
N LEU A 158 11.15 10.85 4.73
CA LEU A 158 10.32 10.49 5.87
C LEU A 158 10.84 11.25 7.11
N PRO A 159 10.01 11.54 8.13
CA PRO A 159 8.57 11.32 8.18
C PRO A 159 7.79 12.29 7.30
N LEU A 160 6.67 11.82 6.76
CA LEU A 160 5.72 12.62 5.99
C LEU A 160 4.73 13.35 6.92
N PRO A 161 4.34 14.59 6.58
CA PRO A 161 3.29 15.28 7.31
C PRO A 161 1.93 14.64 7.00
N LYS A 162 0.99 14.73 7.94
CA LYS A 162 -0.30 14.01 7.86
C LYS A 162 -1.19 14.48 6.71
N ASP A 163 -1.02 15.72 6.28
CA ASP A 163 -1.75 16.35 5.17
C ASP A 163 -1.13 16.08 3.79
N ALA A 164 -0.02 15.35 3.72
CA ALA A 164 0.55 14.87 2.46
C ALA A 164 -0.22 13.68 1.88
N PHE A 165 -0.92 12.90 2.70
CA PHE A 165 -1.59 11.70 2.21
C PHE A 165 -2.75 12.03 1.28
N VAL A 166 -2.79 11.31 0.17
CA VAL A 166 -3.83 11.41 -0.83
C VAL A 166 -4.21 10.01 -1.28
N ALA A 167 -5.45 9.81 -1.71
CA ALA A 167 -5.85 8.61 -2.42
C ALA A 167 -6.68 9.00 -3.63
N LYS A 168 -6.32 8.48 -4.81
CA LYS A 168 -7.11 8.61 -6.02
C LYS A 168 -7.88 7.33 -6.23
N VAL A 169 -9.21 7.42 -6.23
CA VAL A 169 -10.07 6.25 -6.27
C VAL A 169 -11.08 6.40 -7.39
N GLY A 170 -11.14 5.42 -8.29
CA GLY A 170 -12.13 5.39 -9.37
C GLY A 170 -13.55 5.56 -8.86
N LEU A 171 -14.37 6.34 -9.57
CA LEU A 171 -15.74 6.69 -9.15
C LEU A 171 -16.66 5.47 -9.00
N SER A 172 -16.37 4.39 -9.73
CA SER A 172 -17.06 3.10 -9.64
C SER A 172 -16.58 2.22 -8.48
N ASN A 173 -15.43 2.51 -7.87
CA ASN A 173 -14.85 1.74 -6.77
C ASN A 173 -15.40 2.20 -5.41
N ALA A 174 -16.73 2.04 -5.24
CA ALA A 174 -17.43 2.37 -4.00
C ALA A 174 -16.83 1.70 -2.73
N PRO A 175 -16.34 0.44 -2.78
CA PRO A 175 -15.68 -0.18 -1.62
C PRO A 175 -14.44 0.60 -1.15
N SER A 176 -13.54 1.00 -2.05
CA SER A 176 -12.34 1.78 -1.68
C SER A 176 -12.69 3.18 -1.22
N ARG A 177 -13.68 3.85 -1.84
CA ARG A 177 -14.16 5.16 -1.37
C ARG A 177 -14.68 5.10 0.08
N THR A 178 -15.52 4.10 0.37
CA THR A 178 -16.04 3.86 1.74
C THR A 178 -14.90 3.54 2.72
N LEU A 179 -13.87 2.81 2.28
CA LEU A 179 -12.70 2.49 3.10
C LEU A 179 -11.94 3.76 3.53
N PHE A 180 -11.64 4.64 2.58
CA PHE A 180 -10.92 5.90 2.84
C PHE A 180 -11.75 6.91 3.64
N GLU A 181 -13.05 7.03 3.36
CA GLU A 181 -13.98 7.80 4.20
C GLU A 181 -13.97 7.31 5.66
N GLY A 182 -13.95 5.99 5.86
CA GLY A 182 -13.82 5.37 7.18
C GLY A 182 -12.46 5.60 7.87
N LEU A 183 -11.46 6.12 7.14
CA LEU A 183 -10.18 6.59 7.65
C LEU A 183 -10.14 8.12 7.84
N ASN A 184 -11.29 8.79 7.69
CA ASN A 184 -11.49 10.24 7.78
C ASN A 184 -10.95 11.04 6.58
N PHE A 185 -10.62 10.38 5.47
CA PHE A 185 -10.35 11.09 4.23
C PHE A 185 -11.66 11.69 3.70
N LYS A 186 -11.56 12.86 3.08
CA LYS A 186 -12.67 13.59 2.47
C LYS A 186 -12.37 13.80 0.99
N GLU A 187 -13.42 13.74 0.18
CA GLU A 187 -13.30 14.10 -1.23
C GLU A 187 -12.98 15.60 -1.37
N VAL A 188 -11.83 15.91 -1.94
CA VAL A 188 -11.33 17.27 -2.17
C VAL A 188 -11.30 17.62 -3.66
N GLY A 189 -11.37 16.62 -4.54
CA GLY A 189 -11.35 16.80 -5.98
C GLY A 189 -12.05 15.65 -6.70
N ARG A 190 -12.52 15.92 -7.91
CA ARG A 190 -13.13 14.93 -8.80
C ARG A 190 -12.74 15.22 -10.25
N SER A 191 -12.29 14.20 -10.97
CA SER A 191 -12.03 14.28 -12.40
C SER A 191 -13.04 13.44 -13.17
N GLU A 192 -13.86 14.09 -13.99
CA GLU A 192 -14.78 13.39 -14.90
C GLU A 192 -14.06 12.77 -16.10
N ILE A 193 -12.88 13.29 -16.46
CA ILE A 193 -12.06 12.78 -17.57
C ILE A 193 -11.45 11.44 -17.19
N TRP A 194 -10.82 11.39 -16.00
CA TRP A 194 -10.17 10.20 -15.46
C TRP A 194 -11.14 9.29 -14.69
N LYS A 195 -12.37 9.76 -14.45
CA LYS A 195 -13.41 9.09 -13.66
C LYS A 195 -12.91 8.67 -12.27
N GLU A 196 -12.22 9.58 -11.59
CA GLU A 196 -11.63 9.37 -10.26
C GLU A 196 -12.02 10.49 -9.29
N ALA A 197 -12.02 10.16 -7.99
CA ALA A 197 -12.14 11.08 -6.88
C ALA A 197 -10.80 11.17 -6.15
N GLU A 198 -10.37 12.39 -5.84
CA GLU A 198 -9.21 12.66 -4.98
C GLU A 198 -9.70 12.81 -3.54
N LEU A 199 -9.14 12.00 -2.64
CA LEU A 199 -9.46 11.94 -1.23
C LEU A 199 -8.25 12.37 -0.38
N ARG A 200 -8.45 13.22 0.63
CA ARG A 200 -7.43 13.67 1.60
C ARG A 200 -7.95 13.77 3.03
#